data_AF-A0A7Y6XLG9-F1
#
_entry.id   AF-A0A7Y6XLG9-F1
#
_cell.length_a   1.000
_cell.length_b   1.000
_cell.length_c   1.000
_cell.angle_alpha   90.00
_cell.angle_beta   90.00
_cell.angle_gamma   90.00
#
_symmetry.space_group_name_H-M   'P 1'
#
loop_
_entity.id
_entity.type
_entity.pdbx_description
1 polymer ?
#
loop_
_entity_poly.entity_id
_entity_poly.type
_entity_poly.pdbx_seq_one_letter_code
_entity_poly.pdbx_strand_id
1 'polypeptide(L)' 'MTLETWREGLFNLCWRQHGGSGLAAPLGDALELPTSDRDWLLERIGQQRSREAKALEKSAKRR' A
#
# COMPACT_ATOMS: atom_id res chain seq x y z
N MET A 1 5.97 -10.14 -12.83
CA MET A 1 5.87 -10.05 -11.36
C MET A 1 6.61 -11.24 -10.78
N THR A 2 7.50 -11.05 -9.80
CA THR A 2 8.17 -12.15 -9.10
C THR A 2 7.33 -12.60 -7.90
N LEU A 3 7.64 -13.77 -7.33
CA LEU A 3 6.99 -14.23 -6.10
C LEU A 3 7.18 -13.24 -4.94
N GLU A 4 8.34 -12.61 -4.87
CA GLU A 4 8.65 -11.59 -3.87
C GLU A 4 7.78 -10.34 -4.04
N THR A 5 7.71 -9.80 -5.26
CA THR A 5 6.84 -8.64 -5.55
C THR A 5 5.37 -8.94 -5.27
N TRP A 6 4.92 -10.17 -5.54
CA TRP A 6 3.56 -10.60 -5.23
C TRP A 6 3.29 -10.67 -3.72
N ARG A 7 4.22 -11.25 -2.94
CA ARG A 7 4.11 -11.33 -1.46
C ARG A 7 4.07 -9.94 -0.83
N GLU A 8 4.94 -9.03 -1.29
CA GLU A 8 4.94 -7.65 -0.83
C GLU A 8 3.66 -6.91 -1.21
N GLY A 9 3.11 -7.19 -2.39
CA GLY A 9 1.80 -6.67 -2.80
C GLY A 9 0.70 -7.10 -1.83
N LEU A 10 0.57 -8.40 -1.55
CA LEU A 10 -0.41 -8.90 -0.58
C LEU A 10 -0.21 -8.29 0.81
N PHE A 11 1.03 -8.15 1.25
CA PHE A 11 1.34 -7.49 2.51
C PHE A 11 0.79 -6.05 2.51
N ASN A 12 1.04 -5.25 1.47
CA ASN A 12 0.53 -3.88 1.39
C ASN A 12 -1.01 -3.80 1.36
N LEU A 13 -1.69 -4.77 0.72
CA LEU A 13 -3.16 -4.82 0.71
C LEU A 13 -3.74 -5.17 2.07
N CYS A 14 -3.09 -6.09 2.80
CA CYS A 14 -3.57 -6.56 4.10
C CYS A 14 -3.10 -5.68 5.27
N TRP A 15 -2.04 -4.89 5.07
CA TRP A 15 -1.43 -4.12 6.14
C TRP A 15 -2.38 -3.05 6.70
N ARG A 16 -2.44 -2.99 8.02
CA ARG A 16 -3.18 -1.98 8.78
C ARG A 16 -2.26 -1.38 9.83
N GLN A 17 -1.87 -0.12 9.65
CA GLN A 17 -1.22 0.67 10.68
C GLN A 17 -2.13 1.81 11.11
N HIS A 18 -2.16 2.13 12.41
CA HIS A 18 -2.82 3.33 12.90
C HIS A 18 -2.16 4.57 12.26
N GLY A 19 -2.84 5.15 11.27
CA GLY A 19 -2.41 6.36 10.56
C GLY A 19 -1.52 6.16 9.33
N GLY A 20 -1.37 4.94 8.80
CA GLY A 20 -0.58 4.66 7.59
C GLY A 20 -1.43 4.23 6.38
N SER A 21 -0.84 4.33 5.18
CA SER A 21 -1.46 3.92 3.92
C SER A 21 -1.33 2.40 3.67
N GLY A 22 -2.46 1.70 3.81
CA GLY A 22 -2.70 0.30 3.46
C GLY A 22 -4.20 0.09 3.28
N LEU A 23 -4.62 -0.91 2.49
CA LEU A 23 -6.05 -1.11 2.19
C LEU A 23 -6.81 -1.78 3.35
N ALA A 24 -6.09 -2.48 4.23
CA ALA A 24 -6.65 -3.29 5.32
C ALA A 24 -7.67 -4.33 4.82
N ALA A 25 -7.47 -4.85 3.60
CA ALA A 25 -8.28 -5.91 3.05
C ALA A 25 -8.02 -7.23 3.81
N PRO A 26 -9.06 -8.03 4.12
CA PRO A 26 -8.86 -9.41 4.56
C PRO A 26 -8.02 -10.18 3.53
N LEU A 27 -7.17 -11.10 4.02
CA LEU A 27 -6.30 -11.89 3.13
C LEU A 27 -7.10 -12.72 2.11
N GLY A 28 -8.27 -13.24 2.50
CA GLY A 28 -9.17 -13.95 1.58
C GLY A 28 -9.57 -13.07 0.39
N ASP A 29 -10.18 -11.92 0.68
CA ASP A 29 -10.59 -10.94 -0.32
C ASP A 29 -9.41 -10.49 -1.20
N ALA A 30 -8.22 -10.29 -0.62
CA ALA A 30 -7.03 -9.89 -1.36
C ALA A 30 -6.54 -10.97 -2.34
N LEU A 31 -6.74 -12.25 -2.02
CA LEU A 31 -6.40 -13.38 -2.90
C LEU A 31 -7.44 -13.58 -4.03
N GLU A 32 -8.67 -13.14 -3.82
CA GLU A 32 -9.76 -13.23 -4.80
C GLU A 32 -9.83 -12.03 -5.75
N LEU A 33 -9.04 -10.99 -5.50
CA LEU A 33 -8.99 -9.81 -6.37
C LEU A 33 -8.58 -10.16 -7.80
N PRO A 34 -9.29 -9.62 -8.82
CA PRO A 34 -8.79 -9.60 -10.18
C PRO A 34 -7.39 -8.97 -10.22
N THR A 35 -6.50 -9.53 -11.05
CA THR A 35 -5.13 -9.02 -11.22
C THR A 35 -5.10 -7.53 -11.58
N SER A 36 -6.03 -7.06 -12.42
CA SER A 36 -6.17 -5.65 -12.79
C SER A 36 -6.43 -4.75 -11.58
N ASP A 37 -7.33 -5.19 -10.70
CA ASP A 37 -7.79 -4.41 -9.57
C ASP A 37 -6.71 -4.41 -8.48
N ARG A 38 -6.08 -5.56 -8.26
CA ARG A 38 -4.91 -5.68 -7.40
C ARG A 38 -3.81 -4.71 -7.84
N ASP A 39 -3.44 -4.73 -9.12
CA ASP A 39 -2.35 -3.91 -9.65
C ASP A 39 -2.69 -2.41 -9.54
N TRP A 40 -3.94 -2.04 -9.82
CA TRP A 40 -4.44 -0.68 -9.62
C TRP A 40 -4.37 -0.26 -8.14
N LEU A 41 -4.83 -1.10 -7.21
CA LEU A 41 -4.80 -0.82 -5.77
C LEU A 41 -3.37 -0.63 -5.25
N LEU A 42 -2.44 -1.48 -5.69
CA LEU A 42 -1.03 -1.38 -5.31
C LEU A 42 -0.40 -0.07 -5.79
N GLU A 43 -0.70 0.34 -7.02
CA GLU A 43 -0.26 1.65 -7.53
C GLU A 43 -0.80 2.79 -6.66
N ARG A 44 -2.10 2.74 -6.32
CA ARG A 44 -2.74 3.77 -5.50
C ARG A 44 -2.15 3.86 -4.09
N ILE A 45 -1.88 2.72 -3.45
CA ILE A 45 -1.21 2.67 -2.15
C ILE A 45 0.19 3.30 -2.26
N GLY A 46 0.97 2.94 -3.28
CA GLY A 46 2.30 3.51 -3.51
C GLY A 46 2.27 5.03 -3.68
N GLN A 47 1.33 5.55 -4.47
CA GLN A 47 1.14 7.00 -4.65
C GLN A 47 0.77 7.69 -3.32
N GLN A 48 -0.09 7.09 -2.51
CA GLN A 48 -0.46 7.65 -1.21
C GLN A 48 0.72 7.67 -0.25
N ARG A 49 1.46 6.56 -0.11
CA ARG A 49 2.68 6.48 0.71
C ARG A 49 3.71 7.53 0.33
N SER A 50 3.91 7.75 -0.97
CA SER A 50 4.83 8.78 -1.46
C SER A 50 4.41 10.19 -1.05
N ARG A 51 3.11 10.50 -1.07
CA ARG A 51 2.58 11.80 -0.64
C ARG A 51 2.72 12.00 0.87
N GLU A 52 2.41 10.96 1.64
CA GLU A 52 2.56 10.97 3.11
C GLU A 52 4.02 11.18 3.51
N ALA A 53 4.96 10.45 2.90
CA ALA A 53 6.39 10.60 3.13
C ALA A 53 6.86 12.05 2.87
N LYS A 54 6.46 12.63 1.71
CA LYS A 54 6.77 14.03 1.38
C LYS A 54 6.20 15.02 2.39
N ALA A 55 4.99 14.78 2.90
CA ALA A 55 4.36 15.64 3.90
C ALA A 55 5.10 15.58 5.25
N LEU A 56 5.53 14.39 5.66
CA LEU A 56 6.33 14.17 6.86
C LEU A 56 7.70 14.85 6.74
N GLU A 57 8.41 14.67 5.62
CA GLU A 57 9.69 15.34 5.35
C GLU A 57 9.56 16.86 5.42
N LYS A 58 8.51 17.42 4.79
CA LYS A 58 8.25 18.86 4.82
C LYS A 58 7.98 19.36 6.24
N SER A 59 7.27 18.59 7.04
CA SER A 59 6.95 18.94 8.43
C SER A 59 8.17 18.86 9.34
N ALA A 60 9.04 17.85 9.13
CA ALA A 60 10.29 17.70 9.86
C ALA A 60 11.26 18.86 9.59
N LYS A 61 11.37 19.33 8.35
CA LYS A 61 12.23 20.48 7.97
C LYS A 61 11.75 21.84 8.51
N ARG A 62 10.50 21.94 8.97
CA ARG A 62 9.93 23.17 9.54
C ARG A 62 10.15 23.27 11.07
N ARG A 63 10.72 22.24 11.69
CA ARG A 63 10.99 22.15 13.12
C ARG A 63 12.44 22.50 13.43
#